data_AF-A0A965KT33-F1
#
_entry.id   AF-A0A965KT33-F1
#
_cell.length_a   1.000
_cell.length_b   1.000
_cell.length_c   1.000
_cell.angle_alpha   90.00
_cell.angle_beta   90.00
_cell.angle_gamma   90.00
#
_symmetry.space_group_name_H-M   'P 1'
#
loop_
_entity.id
_entity.type
_entity.pdbx_description
1 polymer ?
#
loop_
_entity_poly.entity_id
_entity_poly.type
_entity_poly.pdbx_seq_one_letter_code
_entity_poly.pdbx_strand_id
1 'polypeptide(L)'
;AGIVGYLSIVVAGFVIAFAVGALMSVVALKTGSAEAVQGTFPVLFILLFLSSAFFPRETMSGVYRRIADLNPISYMVEGQRSLAIDGVSATALSQTLAIPVGIAILTTLLALRQLSARLAQR
;
A
#
# COMPACT_ATOMS: atom_id res chain seq x y z
N ALA A 1 -20.50 1.51 11.09
CA ALA A 1 -19.71 0.34 10.62
C ALA A 1 -20.31 -0.98 11.12
N GLY A 2 -20.49 -1.97 10.22
CA GLY A 2 -20.87 -3.34 10.59
C GLY A 2 -19.65 -4.27 10.69
N ILE A 3 -19.83 -5.49 11.21
CA ILE A 3 -18.76 -6.51 11.39
C ILE A 3 -17.94 -6.71 10.11
N VAL A 4 -18.60 -6.74 8.95
CA VAL A 4 -17.96 -6.89 7.63
C VAL A 4 -16.96 -5.76 7.34
N GLY A 5 -17.31 -4.51 7.67
CA GLY A 5 -16.43 -3.36 7.46
C GLY A 5 -15.16 -3.47 8.30
N TYR A 6 -15.29 -3.79 9.58
CA TYR A 6 -14.14 -3.96 10.47
C TYR A 6 -13.24 -5.12 10.05
N LEU A 7 -13.82 -6.29 9.72
CA LEU A 7 -13.05 -7.42 9.22
C LEU A 7 -12.29 -7.08 7.94
N SER A 8 -12.92 -6.34 7.02
CA SER A 8 -12.28 -5.91 5.78
C SER A 8 -11.07 -4.99 6.04
N ILE A 9 -11.18 -4.07 7.01
CA ILE A 9 -10.08 -3.18 7.41
C ILE A 9 -8.92 -3.99 8.01
N VAL A 10 -9.20 -4.96 8.89
CA VAL A 10 -8.18 -5.83 9.49
C VAL A 10 -7.46 -6.67 8.44
N VAL A 11 -8.21 -7.28 7.52
CA VAL A 11 -7.65 -8.07 6.41
C VAL A 11 -6.79 -7.17 5.51
N ALA A 12 -7.28 -5.98 5.15
CA ALA A 12 -6.50 -5.02 4.37
C ALA A 12 -5.19 -4.63 5.06
N GLY A 13 -5.22 -4.42 6.38
CA GLY A 13 -4.03 -4.14 7.20
C GLY A 13 -2.99 -5.26 7.15
N PHE A 14 -3.43 -6.52 7.23
CA PHE A 14 -2.55 -7.68 7.05
C PHE A 14 -1.95 -7.73 5.64
N VAL A 15 -2.79 -7.57 4.62
CA VAL A 15 -2.37 -7.64 3.20
C VAL A 15 -1.37 -6.54 2.87
N ILE A 16 -1.58 -5.30 3.36
CA ILE A 16 -0.62 -4.22 3.09
C ILE A 16 0.71 -4.44 3.84
N ALA A 17 0.68 -4.95 5.08
CA ALA A 17 1.90 -5.29 5.81
C ALA A 17 2.71 -6.37 5.07
N PHE A 18 2.02 -7.40 4.56
CA PHE A 18 2.62 -8.41 3.70
C PHE A 18 3.20 -7.81 2.41
N ALA A 19 2.45 -6.95 1.73
CA ALA A 19 2.87 -6.30 0.49
C ALA A 19 4.15 -5.45 0.68
N VAL A 20 4.24 -4.74 1.80
CA VAL A 20 5.42 -3.96 2.19
C VAL A 20 6.61 -4.89 2.48
N GLY A 21 6.40 -5.99 3.20
CA GLY A 21 7.44 -7.00 3.43
C GLY A 21 7.99 -7.61 2.13
N ALA A 22 7.10 -7.93 1.19
CA ALA A 22 7.48 -8.41 -0.14
C ALA A 22 8.26 -7.33 -0.92
N LEU A 23 7.85 -6.06 -0.86
CA LEU A 23 8.61 -4.95 -1.46
C LEU A 23 10.02 -4.83 -0.87
N MET A 24 10.16 -4.93 0.45
CA MET A 24 11.49 -4.90 1.10
C MET A 24 12.36 -6.08 0.65
N SER A 25 11.75 -7.25 0.40
CA SER A 25 12.44 -8.42 -0.15
C SER A 25 12.92 -8.18 -1.58
N VAL A 26 12.17 -7.45 -2.42
CA VAL A 26 12.66 -7.01 -3.74
C VAL A 26 13.95 -6.22 -3.61
N VAL A 27 13.98 -5.24 -2.70
CA VAL A 27 15.17 -4.40 -2.47
C VAL A 27 16.33 -5.25 -1.99
N ALA A 28 16.11 -6.11 -0.99
CA ALA A 28 17.14 -7.00 -0.44
C ALA A 28 17.73 -7.95 -1.51
N LEU A 29 16.87 -8.55 -2.34
CA LEU A 29 17.28 -9.43 -3.43
C LEU A 29 17.90 -8.68 -4.60
N LYS A 30 17.74 -7.36 -4.70
CA LYS A 30 18.41 -6.56 -5.73
C LYS A 30 19.77 -6.07 -5.25
N THR A 31 19.84 -5.51 -4.05
CA THR A 31 21.04 -4.84 -3.51
C THR A 31 21.95 -5.77 -2.71
N GLY A 32 21.41 -6.76 -2.03
CA GLY A 32 22.17 -7.63 -1.11
C GLY A 32 22.62 -6.95 0.19
N SER A 33 22.14 -5.74 0.49
CA SER A 33 22.51 -4.96 1.67
C SER A 33 21.30 -4.65 2.54
N ALA A 34 21.42 -4.88 3.84
CA ALA A 34 20.39 -4.57 4.83
C ALA A 34 20.22 -3.04 5.01
N GLU A 35 21.31 -2.29 4.90
CA GLU A 35 21.34 -0.83 4.95
C GLU A 35 20.49 -0.22 3.82
N ALA A 36 20.59 -0.78 2.61
CA ALA A 36 19.78 -0.33 1.47
C ALA A 36 18.27 -0.60 1.67
N VAL A 37 17.91 -1.71 2.33
CA VAL A 37 16.52 -2.02 2.68
C VAL A 37 15.99 -1.02 3.69
N GLN A 38 16.72 -0.78 4.78
CA GLN A 38 16.34 0.19 5.80
C GLN A 38 16.24 1.61 5.23
N GLY A 39 17.17 2.00 4.36
CA GLY A 39 17.15 3.29 3.68
C GLY A 39 15.97 3.50 2.72
N THR A 40 15.30 2.42 2.29
CA THR A 40 14.12 2.50 1.42
C THR A 40 12.83 2.73 2.22
N PHE A 41 12.79 2.31 3.49
CA PHE A 41 11.60 2.41 4.32
C PHE A 41 11.01 3.84 4.44
N PRO A 42 11.83 4.92 4.59
CA PRO A 42 11.33 6.29 4.60
C PRO A 42 10.47 6.69 3.39
N VAL A 43 10.68 6.07 2.22
CA VAL A 43 9.88 6.35 1.02
C VAL A 43 8.41 6.03 1.23
N LEU A 44 8.09 4.99 1.99
CA LEU A 44 6.71 4.63 2.32
C LEU A 44 6.03 5.71 3.16
N PHE A 45 6.76 6.31 4.10
CA PHE A 45 6.22 7.42 4.88
C PHE A 45 5.99 8.66 4.04
N ILE A 46 6.90 8.98 3.12
CA ILE A 46 6.71 10.09 2.18
C ILE A 46 5.41 9.86 1.39
N LEU A 47 5.20 8.66 0.86
CA LEU A 47 3.94 8.32 0.18
C LEU A 47 2.73 8.42 1.12
N LEU A 48 2.85 8.01 2.39
CA LEU A 48 1.77 8.13 3.36
C LEU A 48 1.42 9.60 3.65
N PHE A 49 2.42 10.47 3.84
CA PHE A 49 2.21 11.92 4.08
C PHE A 49 1.67 12.64 2.85
N LEU A 50 2.03 12.18 1.65
CA LEU A 50 1.51 12.67 0.37
C LEU A 50 0.18 11.98 -0.03
N SER A 51 -0.52 11.38 0.92
CA SER A 51 -1.84 10.76 0.72
C SER A 51 -2.94 11.50 1.50
N SER A 52 -4.19 11.07 1.33
CA SER A 52 -5.32 11.56 2.12
C SER A 52 -5.40 11.02 3.56
N ALA A 53 -4.33 10.41 4.08
CA ALA A 53 -4.23 9.93 5.46
C ALA A 53 -4.37 11.04 6.51
N PHE A 54 -3.67 12.16 6.30
CA PHE A 54 -3.61 13.26 7.27
C PHE A 54 -4.61 14.37 6.99
N PHE A 55 -4.88 14.64 5.70
CA PHE A 55 -5.81 15.67 5.26
C PHE A 55 -6.83 15.06 4.31
N PRO A 56 -8.13 15.38 4.43
CA PRO A 56 -9.10 15.01 3.43
C PRO A 56 -8.72 15.54 2.05
N ARG A 57 -8.92 14.75 1.00
CA ARG A 57 -8.53 15.12 -0.36
C ARG A 57 -9.23 16.39 -0.85
N GLU A 58 -10.46 16.61 -0.40
CA GLU A 58 -11.29 17.77 -0.74
C GLU A 58 -10.68 19.10 -0.26
N THR A 59 -9.86 19.08 0.80
CA THR A 59 -9.21 20.27 1.37
C THR A 59 -7.84 20.54 0.76
N MET A 60 -7.34 19.65 -0.11
CA MET A 60 -6.07 19.81 -0.79
C MET A 60 -6.20 20.66 -2.06
N SER A 61 -5.13 21.37 -2.42
CA SER A 61 -5.05 22.13 -3.67
C SER A 61 -3.69 22.00 -4.36
N GLY A 62 -3.62 22.43 -5.63
CA GLY A 62 -2.37 22.53 -6.39
C GLY A 62 -1.64 21.21 -6.61
N VAL A 63 -0.33 21.19 -6.35
CA VAL A 63 0.54 20.01 -6.55
C VAL A 63 0.23 18.92 -5.54
N TYR A 64 -0.08 19.28 -4.30
CA TYR A 64 -0.33 18.31 -3.23
C TYR A 64 -1.53 17.40 -3.55
N ARG A 65 -2.64 18.01 -4.02
CA ARG A 65 -3.82 17.26 -4.48
C ARG A 65 -3.48 16.31 -5.64
N ARG A 66 -2.72 16.79 -6.64
CA ARG A 66 -2.32 15.97 -7.79
C ARG A 66 -1.51 14.74 -7.37
N ILE A 67 -0.60 14.87 -6.40
CA ILE A 67 0.15 13.72 -5.88
C ILE A 67 -0.79 12.76 -5.16
N ALA A 68 -1.67 13.28 -4.29
CA ALA A 68 -2.64 12.45 -3.58
C ALA A 68 -3.60 11.71 -4.53
N ASP A 69 -3.95 12.30 -5.68
CA ASP A 69 -4.80 11.69 -6.71
C ASP A 69 -4.14 10.50 -7.42
N LEU A 70 -2.82 10.53 -7.59
CA LEU A 70 -2.05 9.44 -8.19
C LEU A 70 -1.62 8.37 -7.18
N ASN A 71 -1.72 8.69 -5.88
CA ASN A 71 -1.23 7.84 -4.82
C ASN A 71 -2.28 6.79 -4.42
N PRO A 72 -2.00 5.48 -4.59
CA PRO A 72 -2.95 4.42 -4.24
C PRO A 72 -3.30 4.40 -2.74
N ILE A 73 -2.40 4.89 -1.88
CA ILE A 73 -2.63 4.98 -0.43
C ILE A 73 -3.83 5.87 -0.12
N SER A 74 -4.05 6.95 -0.89
CA SER A 74 -5.20 7.84 -0.68
C SER A 74 -6.52 7.10 -0.82
N TYR A 75 -6.67 6.27 -1.85
CA TYR A 75 -7.88 5.50 -2.09
C TYR A 75 -8.08 4.41 -1.03
N MET A 76 -7.00 3.75 -0.61
CA MET A 76 -7.07 2.77 0.49
C MET A 76 -7.59 3.40 1.78
N VAL A 77 -7.03 4.55 2.16
CA VAL A 77 -7.43 5.30 3.35
C VAL A 77 -8.89 5.76 3.25
N GLU A 78 -9.29 6.28 2.10
CA GLU A 78 -10.67 6.73 1.86
C GLU A 78 -11.67 5.58 1.96
N GLY A 79 -11.35 4.42 1.38
CA GLY A 79 -12.16 3.22 1.49
C GLY A 79 -12.32 2.78 2.95
N GLN A 80 -11.22 2.72 3.71
CA GLN A 80 -11.24 2.36 5.13
C GLN A 80 -12.06 3.37 5.95
N ARG A 81 -11.89 4.67 5.68
CA ARG A 81 -12.65 5.74 6.33
C ARG A 81 -14.15 5.62 6.05
N SER A 82 -14.53 5.37 4.80
CA SER A 82 -15.94 5.22 4.43
C SER A 82 -16.56 3.98 5.07
N LEU A 83 -15.84 2.84 5.13
CA LEU A 83 -16.29 1.65 5.88
C LEU A 83 -16.52 1.92 7.37
N ALA A 84 -15.69 2.77 7.97
CA ALA A 84 -15.79 3.14 9.38
C ALA A 84 -16.96 4.10 9.65
N ILE A 85 -17.11 5.14 8.84
CA ILE A 85 -18.05 6.26 9.06
C ILE A 85 -19.39 6.02 8.37
N ASP A 86 -19.38 5.83 7.06
CA ASP A 86 -20.59 5.81 6.22
C ASP A 86 -21.22 4.41 6.12
N GLY A 87 -20.41 3.37 6.38
CA GLY A 87 -20.84 1.98 6.35
C GLY A 87 -20.37 1.21 5.13
N VAL A 88 -20.93 0.02 4.93
CA VAL A 88 -20.45 -0.90 3.89
C VAL A 88 -20.99 -0.49 2.52
N SER A 89 -20.09 -0.20 1.59
CA SER A 89 -20.42 0.02 0.18
C SER A 89 -19.46 -0.77 -0.72
N ALA A 90 -19.89 -1.07 -1.95
CA ALA A 90 -19.07 -1.80 -2.91
C ALA A 90 -17.77 -1.04 -3.23
N THR A 91 -17.84 0.29 -3.35
CA THR A 91 -16.67 1.15 -3.59
C THR A 91 -15.70 1.14 -2.41
N ALA A 92 -16.22 1.26 -1.17
CA ALA A 92 -15.36 1.28 0.01
C ALA A 92 -14.67 -0.09 0.23
N LEU A 93 -15.38 -1.20 -0.03
CA LEU A 93 -14.81 -2.54 0.01
C LEU A 93 -13.74 -2.75 -1.06
N SER A 94 -14.01 -2.34 -2.30
CA SER A 94 -13.05 -2.53 -3.40
C SER A 94 -11.79 -1.70 -3.18
N GLN A 95 -11.90 -0.45 -2.75
CA GLN A 95 -10.75 0.39 -2.41
C GLN A 95 -9.95 -0.17 -1.23
N THR A 96 -10.63 -0.70 -0.21
CA THR A 96 -9.99 -1.26 0.98
C THR A 96 -9.29 -2.60 0.69
N LEU A 97 -9.82 -3.44 -0.19
CA LEU A 97 -9.31 -4.80 -0.40
C LEU A 97 -8.56 -4.98 -1.73
N ALA A 98 -9.10 -4.50 -2.83
CA ALA A 98 -8.53 -4.76 -4.16
C ALA A 98 -7.18 -4.05 -4.35
N ILE A 99 -7.03 -2.83 -3.82
CA ILE A 99 -5.78 -2.07 -3.95
C ILE A 99 -4.63 -2.74 -3.16
N PRO A 100 -4.77 -3.07 -1.86
CA PRO A 100 -3.71 -3.79 -1.14
C PRO A 100 -3.37 -5.14 -1.76
N VAL A 101 -4.37 -5.90 -2.20
CA VAL A 101 -4.17 -7.20 -2.87
C VAL A 101 -3.40 -7.02 -4.17
N GLY A 102 -3.75 -6.02 -4.98
CA GLY A 102 -3.02 -5.69 -6.20
C GLY A 102 -1.55 -5.37 -5.91
N ILE A 103 -1.27 -4.54 -4.90
CA ILE A 103 0.10 -4.21 -4.49
C ILE A 103 0.83 -5.47 -4.00
N ALA A 104 0.21 -6.30 -3.17
CA ALA A 104 0.79 -7.53 -2.66
C ALA A 104 1.18 -8.52 -3.78
N ILE A 105 0.30 -8.70 -4.77
CA ILE A 105 0.58 -9.54 -5.94
C ILE A 105 1.77 -8.96 -6.71
N LEU A 106 1.75 -7.66 -7.01
CA LEU A 106 2.83 -7.01 -7.77
C LEU A 106 4.19 -7.13 -7.06
N THR A 107 4.25 -6.80 -5.77
CA THR A 107 5.52 -6.82 -5.02
C THR A 107 6.03 -8.25 -4.84
N THR A 108 5.15 -9.22 -4.64
CA THR A 108 5.51 -10.64 -4.57
C THR A 108 6.05 -11.16 -5.91
N LEU A 109 5.38 -10.85 -7.03
CA LEU A 109 5.85 -11.23 -8.37
C LEU A 109 7.22 -10.62 -8.69
N LEU A 110 7.45 -9.37 -8.30
CA LEU A 110 8.76 -8.73 -8.44
C LEU A 110 9.83 -9.42 -7.57
N ALA A 111 9.48 -9.82 -6.35
CA ALA A 111 10.41 -10.51 -5.45
C ALA A 111 10.80 -11.89 -6.03
N LEU A 112 9.82 -12.65 -6.51
CA LEU A 112 10.05 -13.94 -7.18
C LEU A 112 10.92 -13.78 -8.42
N ARG A 113 10.65 -12.78 -9.27
CA ARG A 113 11.48 -12.48 -10.44
C ARG A 113 12.92 -12.16 -10.08
N GLN A 114 13.12 -11.34 -9.05
CA GLN A 114 14.46 -10.97 -8.59
C GLN A 114 15.21 -12.16 -7.98
N LEU A 115 14.50 -13.04 -7.27
CA LEU A 115 15.04 -14.30 -6.75
C LEU A 115 15.49 -15.21 -7.89
N SER A 116 14.64 -15.45 -8.89
CA SER A 116 14.98 -16.27 -10.06
C SER A 116 16.20 -15.73 -10.82
N ALA A 117 16.27 -14.41 -11.01
CA ALA A 117 17.41 -13.76 -11.67
C ALA A 117 18.71 -13.97 -10.89
N ARG A 118 18.68 -13.91 -9.55
CA ARG A 118 19.86 -14.17 -8.71
C ARG A 118 20.29 -15.63 -8.71
N LEU A 119 19.34 -16.56 -8.75
CA LEU A 119 19.66 -17.99 -8.79
C LEU A 119 20.28 -18.39 -10.12
N ALA A 120 19.87 -17.80 -11.24
CA ALA A 120 20.45 -18.06 -12.57
C ALA A 120 21.89 -17.52 -12.73
N GLN A 121 22.33 -16.62 -11.85
CA GLN A 121 23.69 -16.07 -11.83
C GLN A 121 24.67 -16.89 -10.97
N ARG A 122 24.18 -17.90 -10.23
CA ARG A 122 24.98 -18.84 -9.46
C ARG A 122 25.17 -20.13 -10.24
#